data_AF-A0A212D620-F1
#
_entry.id   AF-A0A212D620-F1
#
_cell.length_a   1.000
_cell.length_b   1.000
_cell.length_c   1.000
_cell.angle_alpha   90.00
_cell.angle_beta   90.00
_cell.angle_gamma   90.00
#
_symmetry.space_group_name_H-M   'P 1'
#
loop_
_entity.id
_entity.type
_entity.pdbx_description
1 polymer ?
#
loop_
_entity_poly.entity_id
_entity_poly.type
_entity_poly.pdbx_seq_one_letter_code
_entity_poly.pdbx_strand_id
1 'polypeptide(L)'
;MRRKAAALIQRWYRRYMARLEMRRHCTWSIFQSIEYAGQQDQVKLHNFFSYLVDHFTPSSHNERDFLARMFTEQRSPQDSEMENCGDYESIEVPDSYTGPRLSFPLLPDHATALVEAFRRKQRLHARYVLNLLHEARKHLVQLPNINRVSTCYSEEITVCGDLHGQLDDLIFIFYK
;
A
#
# COMPACT_ATOMS: atom_id res chain seq x y z
N MET A 1 -17.48 12.25 -57.06
CA MET A 1 -18.12 12.09 -55.72
C MET A 1 -17.25 11.39 -54.68
N ARG A 2 -16.52 10.31 -54.98
CA ARG A 2 -15.77 9.49 -54.00
C ARG A 2 -14.74 10.26 -53.12
N ARG A 3 -13.98 11.21 -53.68
CA ARG A 3 -12.97 11.99 -52.92
C ARG A 3 -13.57 12.90 -51.84
N LYS A 4 -14.76 13.47 -52.08
CA LYS A 4 -15.46 14.32 -51.10
C LYS A 4 -15.97 13.51 -49.92
N ALA A 5 -16.47 12.29 -50.17
CA ALA A 5 -16.90 11.37 -49.12
C ALA A 5 -15.71 10.92 -48.25
N ALA A 6 -14.57 10.56 -48.86
CA ALA A 6 -13.37 10.19 -48.12
C ALA A 6 -12.86 11.30 -47.19
N ALA A 7 -12.85 12.55 -47.66
CA ALA A 7 -12.44 13.70 -46.84
C ALA A 7 -13.38 13.94 -45.64
N LEU A 8 -14.69 13.72 -45.80
CA LEU A 8 -15.66 13.83 -44.70
C LEU A 8 -15.43 12.75 -43.63
N ILE A 9 -15.23 11.49 -44.05
CA ILE A 9 -14.96 10.37 -43.16
C ILE A 9 -13.65 10.60 -42.38
N GLN A 10 -12.59 11.02 -43.06
CA GLN A 10 -11.30 11.31 -42.40
C GLN A 10 -11.41 12.46 -41.39
N ARG A 11 -12.17 13.52 -41.73
CA ARG A 11 -12.38 14.65 -40.82
C ARG A 11 -13.20 14.25 -39.60
N TRP A 12 -14.23 13.44 -39.80
CA TRP A 12 -15.03 12.89 -38.70
C TRP A 12 -14.18 11.99 -37.80
N TYR A 13 -13.40 11.08 -38.38
CA TYR A 13 -12.52 10.18 -37.64
C TYR A 13 -11.47 10.93 -36.81
N ARG A 14 -10.78 11.92 -37.38
CA ARG A 14 -9.81 12.74 -36.64
C ARG A 14 -10.46 13.49 -35.46
N ARG A 15 -11.66 14.04 -35.64
CA ARG A 15 -12.41 14.67 -34.54
C ARG A 15 -12.84 13.66 -33.47
N TYR A 16 -13.25 12.48 -33.88
CA TYR A 16 -13.63 11.41 -32.98
C TYR A 16 -12.43 10.95 -32.14
N MET A 17 -11.28 10.68 -32.77
CA MET A 17 -10.04 10.32 -32.08
C MET A 17 -9.57 11.42 -31.13
N ALA A 18 -9.61 12.69 -31.54
CA ALA A 18 -9.27 13.80 -30.64
C ALA A 18 -10.18 13.85 -29.41
N ARG A 19 -11.48 13.55 -29.55
CA ARG A 19 -12.41 13.47 -28.42
C ARG A 19 -12.12 12.29 -27.50
N LEU A 20 -11.79 11.13 -28.06
CA LEU A 20 -11.41 9.96 -27.27
C LEU A 20 -10.15 10.24 -26.45
N GLU A 21 -9.13 10.84 -27.05
CA GLU A 21 -7.90 11.17 -26.32
C GLU A 21 -8.13 12.20 -25.22
N MET A 22 -8.93 13.24 -25.50
CA MET A 22 -9.31 14.21 -24.46
C MET A 22 -10.09 13.55 -23.32
N ARG A 23 -11.01 12.63 -23.62
CA ARG A 23 -11.71 11.87 -22.57
C ARG A 23 -10.73 11.06 -21.73
N ARG A 24 -9.81 10.35 -22.38
CA ARG A 24 -8.77 9.57 -21.69
C ARG A 24 -7.91 10.46 -20.78
N HIS A 25 -7.46 11.61 -21.27
CA HIS A 25 -6.69 12.57 -20.48
C HIS A 25 -7.49 13.13 -19.30
N CYS A 26 -8.74 13.52 -19.50
CA CYS A 26 -9.60 14.01 -18.40
C CYS A 26 -9.84 12.91 -17.36
N THR A 27 -10.16 11.69 -17.79
CA THR A 27 -10.37 10.54 -16.91
C THR A 27 -9.10 10.24 -16.11
N TRP A 28 -7.94 10.17 -16.78
CA TRP A 28 -6.65 9.99 -16.12
C TRP A 28 -6.36 11.10 -15.11
N SER A 29 -6.58 12.36 -15.48
CA SER A 29 -6.36 13.50 -14.59
C SER A 29 -7.26 13.46 -13.35
N ILE A 30 -8.51 12.99 -13.46
CA ILE A 30 -9.43 12.83 -12.34
C ILE A 30 -8.98 11.70 -11.42
N PHE A 31 -8.63 10.54 -11.98
CA PHE A 31 -8.16 9.42 -11.16
C PHE A 31 -6.85 9.76 -10.45
N GLN A 32 -5.91 10.40 -11.16
CA GLN A 32 -4.67 10.88 -10.58
C GLN A 32 -4.95 11.93 -9.49
N SER A 33 -5.86 12.88 -9.70
CA SER A 33 -6.15 13.87 -8.65
C SER A 33 -6.77 13.25 -7.41
N ILE A 34 -7.66 12.25 -7.55
CA ILE A 34 -8.30 11.55 -6.43
C ILE A 34 -7.27 10.69 -5.68
N GLU A 35 -6.51 9.86 -6.39
CA GLU A 35 -5.55 8.92 -5.81
C GLU A 35 -4.43 9.64 -5.06
N TYR A 36 -3.94 10.75 -5.62
CA TYR A 36 -2.80 11.49 -5.08
C TYR A 36 -3.18 12.72 -4.24
N ALA A 37 -4.47 12.99 -4.00
CA ALA A 37 -4.94 14.13 -3.20
C ALA A 37 -4.27 14.18 -1.81
N GLY A 38 -4.27 13.04 -1.09
CA GLY A 38 -3.69 12.95 0.24
C GLY A 38 -2.18 13.21 0.27
N GLN A 39 -1.45 12.73 -0.75
CA GLN A 39 -0.01 12.98 -0.86
C GLN A 39 0.29 14.46 -1.17
N GLN A 40 -0.50 15.09 -2.04
CA GLN A 40 -0.35 16.52 -2.34
C GLN A 40 -0.59 17.39 -1.11
N ASP A 41 -1.57 17.04 -0.28
CA ASP A 41 -1.87 17.79 0.93
C ASP A 41 -0.76 17.66 1.97
N GLN A 42 -0.16 16.47 2.12
CA GLN A 42 1.05 16.30 2.95
C GLN A 42 2.22 17.14 2.45
N VAL A 43 2.47 17.19 1.14
CA VAL A 43 3.57 18.01 0.56
C VAL A 43 3.31 19.50 0.77
N LYS A 44 2.08 19.97 0.57
CA LYS A 44 1.71 21.38 0.82
C LYS A 44 1.90 21.74 2.29
N LEU A 45 1.48 20.86 3.19
CA LEU A 45 1.61 21.03 4.63
C LEU A 45 3.09 21.05 5.05
N HIS A 46 3.91 20.15 4.51
CA HIS A 46 5.36 20.18 4.68
C HIS A 46 5.97 21.52 4.23
N ASN A 47 5.63 21.98 3.02
CA ASN A 47 6.15 23.26 2.50
C ASN A 47 5.73 24.46 3.37
N PHE A 48 4.49 24.46 3.88
CA PHE A 48 4.02 25.47 4.82
C PHE A 48 4.83 25.49 6.11
N PHE A 49 5.10 24.32 6.71
CA PHE A 49 5.92 24.23 7.91
C PHE A 49 7.39 24.58 7.66
N SER A 50 7.98 24.15 6.54
CA SER A 50 9.32 24.59 6.15
C SER A 50 9.40 26.10 6.04
N TYR A 51 8.42 26.73 5.39
CA TYR A 51 8.34 28.19 5.29
C TYR A 51 8.25 28.87 6.67
N LEU A 52 7.42 28.35 7.57
CA LEU A 52 7.31 28.88 8.94
C LEU A 52 8.62 28.76 9.71
N VAL A 53 9.29 27.60 9.61
CA VAL A 53 10.58 27.38 10.27
C VAL A 53 11.64 28.35 9.73
N ASP A 54 11.71 28.53 8.41
CA ASP A 54 12.71 29.40 7.77
C ASP A 54 12.54 30.87 8.13
N HIS A 55 11.30 31.34 8.29
CA HIS A 55 10.99 32.77 8.48
C HIS A 55 10.69 33.20 9.92
N PHE A 56 10.24 32.29 10.79
CA PHE A 56 9.76 32.63 12.14
C PHE A 56 10.55 32.00 13.29
N THR A 57 11.60 31.19 13.03
CA THR A 57 12.51 30.75 14.10
C THR A 57 13.65 31.77 14.30
N PRO A 58 13.71 32.46 15.45
CA PRO A 58 14.85 33.32 15.79
C PRO A 58 16.09 32.47 16.06
N SER A 59 17.26 33.10 15.94
CA SER A 59 18.62 32.55 15.75
C SER A 59 19.21 31.65 16.86
N SER A 60 18.42 30.84 17.57
CA SER A 60 18.93 29.85 18.53
C SER A 60 19.09 28.47 17.87
N HIS A 61 20.30 27.91 17.96
CA HIS A 61 20.64 26.60 17.36
C HIS A 61 19.80 25.44 17.94
N ASN A 62 19.41 25.56 19.21
CA ASN A 62 18.73 24.48 19.94
C ASN A 62 17.25 24.32 19.55
N GLU A 63 16.54 25.41 19.21
CA GLU A 63 15.14 25.36 18.80
C GLU A 63 14.98 24.82 17.36
N ARG A 64 15.94 25.13 16.48
CA ARG A 64 16.00 24.58 15.12
C ARG A 64 16.20 23.07 15.11
N ASP A 65 17.12 22.54 15.91
CA ASP A 65 17.38 21.11 15.98
C ASP A 65 16.19 20.31 16.56
N PHE A 66 15.49 20.89 17.54
CA PHE A 66 14.29 20.27 18.13
C PHE A 66 13.14 20.18 17.11
N LEU A 67 12.86 21.26 16.38
CA LEU A 67 11.83 21.27 15.35
C LEU A 67 12.21 20.39 14.15
N ALA A 68 13.45 20.49 13.67
CA ALA A 68 13.93 19.67 12.57
C ALA A 68 13.77 18.17 12.86
N ARG A 69 14.06 17.72 14.09
CA ARG A 69 13.85 16.33 14.53
C ARG A 69 12.38 15.91 14.53
N MET A 70 11.48 16.73 15.07
CA MET A 70 10.03 16.43 15.06
C MET A 70 9.47 16.29 13.62
N PHE A 71 10.01 17.06 12.66
CA PHE A 71 9.54 17.03 11.26
C PHE A 71 10.28 16.01 10.37
N THR A 72 11.50 15.58 10.73
CA THR A 72 12.25 14.55 9.99
C THR A 72 11.99 13.12 10.44
N GLU A 73 11.34 12.91 11.59
CA GLU A 73 10.96 11.57 12.06
C GLU A 73 9.96 10.83 11.15
N GLN A 74 9.31 11.49 10.18
CA GLN A 74 8.55 10.80 9.12
C GLN A 74 9.39 10.35 7.91
N ARG A 75 10.68 10.67 7.88
CA ARG A 75 11.58 10.24 6.80
C ARG A 75 12.91 9.83 7.40
N SER A 76 12.94 8.68 8.06
CA SER A 76 14.17 8.07 8.56
C SER A 76 15.17 7.86 7.40
N PRO A 77 16.32 8.54 7.38
CA PRO A 77 17.46 8.16 6.57
C PRO A 77 18.37 7.33 7.46
N GLN A 78 18.13 6.03 7.53
CA GLN A 78 19.08 5.03 8.05
C GLN A 78 18.57 3.62 7.71
N ASP A 79 18.85 3.17 6.49
CA ASP A 79 18.67 1.79 6.01
C ASP A 79 19.69 0.80 6.61
N SER A 80 20.30 1.11 7.76
CA SER A 80 21.42 0.32 8.31
C SER A 80 21.28 -0.19 9.74
N GLU A 81 20.26 0.18 10.52
CA GLU A 81 20.09 -0.35 11.90
C GLU A 81 18.65 -0.74 12.25
N MET A 82 18.02 -1.58 11.41
CA MET A 82 16.81 -2.32 11.82
C MET A 82 17.04 -3.82 11.75
N GLU A 83 18.22 -4.27 12.18
CA GLU A 83 18.50 -5.71 12.37
C GLU A 83 17.85 -6.28 13.63
N ASN A 84 17.32 -5.43 14.54
CA ASN A 84 16.81 -5.88 15.83
C ASN A 84 15.27 -5.94 15.91
N CYS A 85 14.61 -6.34 14.83
CA CYS A 85 13.17 -6.68 14.86
C CYS A 85 12.98 -8.13 15.36
N GLY A 86 13.77 -8.58 16.34
CA GLY A 86 13.71 -9.90 16.96
C GLY A 86 13.05 -9.90 18.34
N ASP A 87 12.72 -8.72 18.89
CA ASP A 87 12.21 -8.58 20.27
C ASP A 87 10.85 -9.23 20.50
N TYR A 88 10.16 -9.71 19.47
CA TYR A 88 8.88 -10.40 19.66
C TYR A 88 9.02 -11.72 20.43
N GLU A 89 10.20 -12.38 20.41
CA GLU A 89 10.44 -13.60 21.20
C GLU A 89 10.43 -13.32 22.72
N SER A 90 10.79 -12.10 23.12
CA SER A 90 10.77 -11.67 24.52
C SER A 90 9.35 -11.41 25.06
N ILE A 91 8.35 -11.30 24.17
CA ILE A 91 6.97 -11.07 24.55
C ILE A 91 6.37 -12.39 25.03
N GLU A 92 6.11 -12.48 26.34
CA GLU A 92 5.44 -13.64 26.91
C GLU A 92 3.98 -13.71 26.47
N VAL A 93 3.52 -14.92 26.15
CA VAL A 93 2.11 -15.18 25.83
C VAL A 93 1.48 -15.79 27.08
N PRO A 94 0.48 -15.14 27.69
CA PRO A 94 -0.19 -15.68 28.87
C PRO A 94 -0.80 -17.06 28.61
N ASP A 95 -0.81 -17.93 29.61
CA ASP A 95 -1.45 -19.26 29.52
C ASP A 95 -2.97 -19.15 29.30
N SER A 96 -3.58 -18.05 29.74
CA SER A 96 -4.99 -17.74 29.51
C SER A 96 -5.33 -17.38 28.05
N TYR A 97 -4.33 -17.21 27.18
CA TYR A 97 -4.55 -16.92 25.78
C TYR A 97 -5.05 -18.16 25.03
N THR A 98 -6.30 -18.09 24.59
CA THR A 98 -7.04 -19.14 23.86
C THR A 98 -7.14 -18.88 22.35
N GLY A 99 -6.51 -17.81 21.86
CA GLY A 99 -6.51 -17.48 20.43
C GLY A 99 -5.49 -18.30 19.63
N PRO A 100 -5.38 -18.03 18.31
CA PRO A 100 -4.48 -18.75 17.42
C PRO A 100 -3.02 -18.57 17.83
N ARG A 101 -2.24 -19.65 17.74
CA ARG A 101 -0.79 -19.66 17.96
C ARG A 101 -0.10 -19.97 16.63
N LEU A 102 0.82 -19.11 16.22
CA LEU A 102 1.52 -19.23 14.95
C LEU A 102 2.92 -19.81 15.14
N SER A 103 3.34 -20.63 14.18
CA SER A 103 4.68 -21.17 14.03
C SER A 103 5.10 -21.08 12.56
N PHE A 104 6.38 -20.79 12.32
CA PHE A 104 6.95 -20.70 10.96
C PHE A 104 7.84 -21.91 10.66
N PRO A 105 7.88 -22.39 9.40
CA PRO A 105 7.18 -21.86 8.22
C PRO A 105 5.66 -22.05 8.31
N LEU A 106 4.91 -21.06 7.81
CA LEU A 106 3.45 -21.08 7.87
C LEU A 106 2.90 -22.08 6.84
N LEU A 107 2.27 -23.17 7.31
CA LEU A 107 1.62 -24.14 6.44
C LEU A 107 0.22 -23.66 6.01
N PRO A 108 -0.32 -24.13 4.87
CA PRO A 108 -1.67 -23.77 4.40
C PRO A 108 -2.77 -24.01 5.45
N ASP A 109 -2.68 -25.13 6.18
CA ASP A 109 -3.64 -25.47 7.24
C ASP A 109 -3.59 -24.48 8.41
N HIS A 110 -2.42 -23.91 8.69
CA HIS A 110 -2.28 -22.88 9.73
C HIS A 110 -2.91 -21.55 9.28
N ALA A 111 -2.78 -21.20 7.99
CA ALA A 111 -3.37 -20.00 7.43
C ALA A 111 -4.90 -20.08 7.41
N THR A 112 -5.47 -21.22 7.02
CA THR A 112 -6.92 -21.45 7.05
C THR A 112 -7.47 -21.40 8.48
N ALA A 113 -6.80 -22.04 9.43
CA ALA A 113 -7.18 -21.98 10.85
C ALA A 113 -7.14 -20.53 11.41
N LEU A 114 -6.17 -19.71 10.97
CA LEU A 114 -6.08 -18.31 11.36
C LEU A 114 -7.27 -17.49 10.82
N VAL A 115 -7.65 -17.69 9.56
CA VAL A 115 -8.82 -17.03 8.95
C VAL A 115 -10.11 -17.44 9.66
N GLU A 116 -10.28 -18.73 9.99
CA GLU A 116 -11.43 -19.21 10.76
C GLU A 116 -11.50 -18.60 12.16
N ALA A 117 -10.36 -18.45 12.82
CA ALA A 117 -10.30 -17.81 14.13
C ALA A 117 -10.71 -16.34 14.07
N PHE A 118 -10.26 -15.61 13.04
CA PHE A 118 -10.71 -14.23 12.82
C PHE A 118 -12.21 -14.15 12.50
N ARG A 119 -12.75 -15.10 11.75
CA ARG A 119 -14.20 -15.21 11.52
C ARG A 119 -14.98 -15.39 12.82
N ARG A 120 -14.42 -16.12 13.80
CA ARG A 120 -14.97 -16.29 15.16
C ARG A 120 -14.64 -15.10 16.09
N LYS A 121 -14.12 -14.00 15.55
CA LYS A 121 -13.72 -12.78 16.28
C LYS A 121 -12.64 -13.03 17.35
N GLN A 122 -11.84 -14.08 17.18
CA GLN A 122 -10.66 -14.29 18.02
C GLN A 122 -9.56 -13.30 17.62
N ARG A 123 -8.79 -12.83 18.60
CA ARG A 123 -7.70 -11.88 18.38
C ARG A 123 -6.38 -12.63 18.35
N LEU A 124 -5.51 -12.28 17.41
CA LEU A 124 -4.14 -12.78 17.36
C LEU A 124 -3.30 -12.01 18.39
N HIS A 125 -2.54 -12.73 19.22
CA HIS A 125 -1.65 -12.11 20.20
C HIS A 125 -0.57 -11.24 19.53
N ALA A 126 -0.17 -10.14 20.17
CA ALA A 126 0.80 -9.19 19.63
C ALA A 126 2.14 -9.86 19.23
N ARG A 127 2.63 -10.81 20.03
CA ARG A 127 3.80 -11.65 19.69
C ARG A 127 3.68 -12.26 18.29
N TYR A 128 2.54 -12.89 18.00
CA TYR A 128 2.34 -13.58 16.73
C TYR A 128 2.11 -12.61 15.57
N VAL A 129 1.50 -11.45 15.82
CA VAL A 129 1.38 -10.37 14.83
C VAL A 129 2.78 -9.86 14.43
N LEU A 130 3.63 -9.56 15.41
CA LEU A 130 4.99 -9.08 15.15
C LEU A 130 5.83 -10.12 14.42
N ASN A 131 5.74 -11.38 14.82
CA ASN A 131 6.41 -12.48 14.12
C ASN A 131 5.95 -12.57 12.65
N LEU A 132 4.64 -12.51 12.39
CA LEU A 132 4.09 -12.53 11.03
C LEU A 132 4.57 -11.35 10.17
N LEU A 133 4.57 -10.14 10.74
CA LEU A 133 5.07 -8.94 10.04
C LEU A 133 6.58 -9.03 9.75
N HIS A 134 7.35 -9.58 10.69
CA HIS A 134 8.78 -9.79 10.53
C HIS A 134 9.08 -10.75 9.36
N GLU A 135 8.47 -11.93 9.36
CA GLU A 135 8.66 -12.93 8.31
C GLU A 135 8.12 -12.43 6.96
N ALA A 136 6.98 -11.73 6.94
CA ALA A 136 6.46 -11.10 5.72
C ALA A 136 7.43 -10.06 5.16
N ARG A 137 7.96 -9.15 5.99
CA ARG A 137 8.96 -8.15 5.56
C ARG A 137 10.20 -8.83 5.00
N LYS A 138 10.75 -9.81 5.71
CA LYS A 138 11.94 -10.57 5.31
C LYS A 138 11.77 -11.21 3.94
N HIS A 139 10.57 -11.73 3.65
CA HIS A 139 10.24 -12.30 2.34
C HIS A 139 10.03 -11.22 1.26
N LEU A 140 9.20 -10.20 1.54
CA LEU A 140 8.83 -9.17 0.57
C LEU A 140 10.02 -8.32 0.11
N VAL A 141 11.01 -8.06 0.97
CA VAL A 141 12.25 -7.34 0.63
C VAL A 141 13.07 -8.06 -0.45
N GLN A 142 12.93 -9.38 -0.57
CA GLN A 142 13.64 -10.19 -1.57
C GLN A 142 12.95 -10.18 -2.94
N LEU A 143 11.71 -9.67 -3.02
CA LEU A 143 10.94 -9.64 -4.27
C LEU A 143 11.24 -8.35 -5.07
N PRO A 144 11.20 -8.41 -6.42
CA PRO A 144 11.36 -7.23 -7.26
C PRO A 144 10.13 -6.31 -7.17
N ASN A 145 10.33 -5.02 -7.46
CA ASN A 145 9.24 -4.03 -7.53
C ASN A 145 8.17 -4.36 -8.59
N ILE A 146 8.53 -5.12 -9.62
CA ILE A 146 7.63 -5.56 -10.69
C ILE A 146 7.68 -7.08 -10.78
N ASN A 147 6.61 -7.73 -10.33
CA ASN A 147 6.44 -9.17 -10.44
C ASN A 147 5.83 -9.54 -11.79
N ARG A 148 6.52 -10.39 -12.56
CA ARG A 148 6.01 -10.94 -13.82
C ARG A 148 5.42 -12.32 -13.57
N VAL A 149 4.12 -12.46 -13.76
CA VAL A 149 3.41 -13.74 -13.62
C VAL A 149 3.15 -14.33 -15.01
N SER A 150 3.35 -15.63 -15.15
CA SER A 150 3.06 -16.39 -16.37
C SER A 150 1.98 -17.42 -16.09
N THR A 151 0.93 -17.44 -16.91
CA THR A 151 -0.20 -18.38 -16.81
C THR A 151 0.03 -19.67 -17.60
N CYS A 152 1.25 -19.94 -18.06
CA CYS A 152 1.55 -21.13 -18.86
C CYS A 152 1.26 -22.46 -18.13
N TYR A 153 1.21 -22.46 -16.80
CA TYR A 153 0.90 -23.65 -16.00
C TYR A 153 -0.46 -23.58 -15.27
N SER A 154 -1.09 -22.41 -15.23
CA SER A 154 -2.39 -22.18 -14.57
C SER A 154 -3.29 -21.48 -15.57
N GLU A 155 -4.35 -22.15 -16.02
CA GLU A 155 -5.24 -21.65 -17.08
C GLU A 155 -5.95 -20.34 -16.69
N GLU A 156 -6.06 -20.04 -15.39
CA GLU A 156 -6.77 -18.89 -14.86
C GLU A 156 -5.95 -18.13 -13.81
N ILE A 157 -6.10 -16.80 -13.81
CA ILE A 157 -5.59 -15.92 -12.76
C ILE A 157 -6.76 -15.08 -12.23
N THR A 158 -6.94 -15.04 -10.92
CA THR A 158 -7.96 -14.19 -10.29
C THR A 158 -7.30 -12.91 -9.79
N VAL A 159 -7.80 -11.76 -10.23
CA VAL A 159 -7.32 -10.45 -9.81
C VAL A 159 -8.35 -9.83 -8.88
N CYS A 160 -7.98 -9.65 -7.61
CA CYS A 160 -8.81 -8.99 -6.61
C CYS A 160 -8.41 -7.51 -6.48
N GLY A 161 -9.41 -6.63 -6.36
CA GLY A 161 -9.22 -5.21 -6.06
C GLY A 161 -9.03 -4.95 -4.57
N ASP A 162 -9.28 -3.71 -4.15
CA ASP A 162 -9.20 -3.31 -2.75
C ASP A 162 -10.30 -3.97 -1.91
N LEU A 163 -9.93 -4.43 -0.72
CA LEU A 163 -10.82 -5.02 0.28
C LEU A 163 -11.06 -4.09 1.47
N HIS A 164 -10.28 -3.02 1.64
CA HIS A 164 -10.40 -2.06 2.75
C HIS A 164 -10.56 -2.68 4.16
N GLY A 165 -9.96 -3.85 4.40
CA GLY A 165 -10.05 -4.57 5.67
C GLY A 165 -11.37 -5.33 5.91
N GLN A 166 -12.20 -5.49 4.88
CA GLN A 166 -13.43 -6.27 4.93
C GLN A 166 -13.13 -7.78 4.86
N LEU A 167 -12.97 -8.42 6.02
CA LEU A 167 -12.65 -9.85 6.12
C LEU A 167 -13.75 -10.73 5.51
N ASP A 168 -15.02 -10.36 5.65
CA ASP A 168 -16.13 -11.16 5.11
C ASP A 168 -16.09 -11.25 3.58
N ASP A 169 -15.68 -10.16 2.91
CA ASP A 169 -15.50 -10.12 1.45
C ASP A 169 -14.33 -11.02 1.02
N LEU A 170 -13.22 -11.02 1.78
CA LEU A 170 -12.10 -11.93 1.55
C LEU A 170 -12.51 -13.40 1.66
N ILE A 171 -13.29 -13.74 2.70
CA ILE A 171 -13.80 -15.11 2.91
C ILE A 171 -14.72 -15.52 1.76
N PHE A 172 -15.58 -14.60 1.30
CA PHE A 172 -16.47 -14.86 0.17
C PHE A 172 -15.69 -15.12 -1.13
N ILE A 173 -14.60 -14.37 -1.37
CA ILE A 173 -13.72 -14.56 -2.52
C ILE A 173 -13.07 -15.95 -2.49
N PHE A 174 -12.61 -16.43 -1.34
CA PHE A 174 -12.00 -17.77 -1.23
C PHE A 174 -12.98 -18.94 -1.37
N TYR A 175 -14.29 -18.70 -1.20
CA TYR A 175 -15.32 -19.74 -1.37
C TYR A 175 -15.74 -19.92 -2.83
N LYS A 176 -15.45 -18.94 -3.69
CA LYS A 176 -15.68 -19.04 -5.14
C LYS A 176 -14.57 -19.84 -5.81
#